data_AF-A0A2V8TE75-F1
#
_entry.id   AF-A0A2V8TE75-F1
#
_cell.length_a   1.000
_cell.length_b   1.000
_cell.length_c   1.000
_cell.angle_alpha   90.00
_cell.angle_beta   90.00
_cell.angle_gamma   90.00
#
_symmetry.space_group_name_H-M   'P 1'
#
loop_
_entity.id
_entity.type
_entity.pdbx_description
1 polymer ?
#
loop_
_entity_poly.entity_id
_entity_poly.type
_entity_poly.pdbx_seq_one_letter_code
_entity_poly.pdbx_strand_id
1 'polypeptide(L)'
;MVRKTAPASAPDAEITITPGQLMLAFVGLFLLNLLLRVFYIRYDFVNGDEGVRALTAARMLEGARLYADVVTDKPPGASLFYASVFAVFGRSMKAVHAAAIVWNFATSVVVYL
;
A
#
# COMPACT_ATOMS: atom_id res chain seq x y z
N MET A 1 -4.90 40.73 54.31
CA MET A 1 -4.97 39.40 53.66
C MET A 1 -5.16 39.64 52.16
N VAL A 2 -4.08 39.68 51.38
CA VAL A 2 -4.10 40.03 49.95
C VAL A 2 -4.25 38.76 49.12
N ARG A 3 -5.36 38.64 48.39
CA ARG A 3 -5.65 37.47 47.53
C ARG A 3 -4.79 37.58 46.26
N LYS A 4 -3.69 36.81 46.21
CA LYS A 4 -2.85 36.68 45.01
C LYS A 4 -3.67 35.98 43.93
N THR A 5 -4.17 36.73 42.95
CA THR A 5 -4.82 36.17 41.76
C THR A 5 -3.79 35.37 40.97
N ALA A 6 -4.07 34.10 40.71
CA ALA A 6 -3.23 33.25 39.87
C ALA A 6 -3.11 33.87 38.46
N PRO A 7 -1.94 33.80 37.81
CA PRO A 7 -1.81 34.26 36.43
C PRO A 7 -2.73 33.43 35.53
N ALA A 8 -3.45 34.11 34.64
CA ALA A 8 -4.28 33.46 33.63
C ALA A 8 -3.43 32.45 32.84
N SER A 9 -3.90 31.20 32.75
CA SER A 9 -3.30 30.17 31.91
C SER A 9 -3.19 30.72 30.48
N ALA A 10 -2.01 30.58 29.86
CA ALA A 10 -1.81 30.97 28.47
C ALA A 10 -2.89 30.31 27.59
N PRO A 11 -3.46 31.02 26.60
CA PRO A 11 -4.46 30.43 25.72
C PRO A 11 -3.84 29.20 25.04
N ASP A 12 -4.53 28.07 25.10
CA ASP A 12 -4.17 26.86 24.38
C ASP A 12 -4.04 27.24 22.90
N ALA A 13 -2.82 27.21 22.38
CA ALA A 13 -2.56 27.55 20.98
C ALA A 13 -3.28 26.51 20.11
N GLU A 14 -4.40 26.92 19.50
CA GLU A 14 -5.20 26.06 18.64
C GLU A 14 -4.39 25.68 17.40
N ILE A 15 -3.96 24.42 17.34
CA ILE A 15 -3.17 23.91 16.20
C ILE A 15 -4.10 23.81 14.99
N THR A 16 -4.05 24.81 14.12
CA THR A 16 -4.76 24.80 12.84
C THR A 16 -3.90 24.15 11.77
N ILE A 17 -4.28 22.96 11.30
CA ILE A 17 -3.61 22.28 10.17
C ILE A 17 -4.27 22.72 8.86
N THR A 18 -3.48 23.33 7.98
CA THR A 18 -3.96 23.73 6.65
C THR A 18 -4.06 22.51 5.71
N PRO A 19 -4.95 22.55 4.70
CA PRO A 19 -5.02 21.48 3.70
C PRO A 19 -3.68 21.24 2.98
N GLY A 20 -2.88 22.29 2.77
CA GLY A 20 -1.54 22.19 2.18
C GLY A 20 -0.55 21.41 3.05
N GLN A 21 -0.57 21.64 4.37
CA GLN A 21 0.25 20.88 5.31
C GLN A 21 -0.18 19.41 5.38
N LEU A 22 -1.48 19.15 5.32
CA LEU A 22 -2.01 17.79 5.28
C LEU A 22 -1.57 17.06 4.00
N MET A 23 -1.71 17.71 2.83
CA MET A 23 -1.26 17.14 1.56
C MET A 23 0.26 16.88 1.57
N LEU A 24 1.05 17.82 2.08
CA LEU A 24 2.50 17.65 2.22
C LEU A 24 2.84 16.45 3.11
N ALA A 25 2.11 16.26 4.22
CA ALA A 25 2.30 15.10 5.09
C ALA A 25 2.00 13.78 4.36
N PHE A 26 0.88 13.68 3.64
CA PHE A 26 0.55 12.48 2.87
C PHE A 26 1.56 12.20 1.76
N VAL A 27 2.02 13.23 1.04
CA VAL A 27 3.08 13.07 0.03
C VAL A 27 4.37 12.59 0.69
N GLY A 28 4.77 13.17 1.82
CA GLY A 28 5.94 12.73 2.59
C GLY A 28 5.83 11.27 3.03
N LEU A 29 4.67 10.85 3.52
CA LEU A 29 4.41 9.45 3.89
C LEU A 29 4.44 8.51 2.68
N PHE A 30 3.91 8.93 1.54
CA PHE A 30 3.98 8.15 0.31
C PHE A 30 5.42 7.97 -0.16
N LEU A 31 6.22 9.04 -0.18
CA LEU A 31 7.62 9.00 -0.59
C LEU A 31 8.45 8.14 0.37
N LEU A 32 8.20 8.24 1.68
CA LEU A 32 8.82 7.36 2.67
C LEU A 32 8.45 5.89 2.43
N ASN A 33 7.17 5.60 2.19
CA ASN A 33 6.70 4.26 1.84
C ASN A 33 7.39 3.70 0.59
N LEU A 34 7.56 4.53 -0.45
CA LEU A 34 8.27 4.17 -1.67
C LEU A 34 9.75 3.89 -1.38
N LEU A 35 10.43 4.80 -0.68
CA LEU A 35 11.86 4.69 -0.37
C LEU A 35 12.18 3.40 0.40
N LEU A 36 11.34 3.03 1.36
CA LEU A 36 11.54 1.81 2.16
C LEU A 36 11.29 0.52 1.38
N ARG A 37 10.52 0.58 0.28
CA ARG A 37 10.06 -0.62 -0.46
C ARG A 37 10.66 -0.75 -1.85
N VAL A 38 11.29 0.29 -2.39
CA VAL A 38 11.88 0.29 -3.75
C VAL A 38 12.92 -0.83 -3.95
N PHE A 39 13.54 -1.30 -2.86
CA PHE A 39 14.52 -2.40 -2.90
C PHE A 39 13.93 -3.71 -3.42
N TYR A 40 12.63 -3.96 -3.26
CA TYR A 40 11.99 -5.18 -3.74
C TYR A 40 12.02 -5.31 -5.27
N ILE A 41 12.04 -4.18 -5.99
CA ILE A 41 12.09 -4.15 -7.48
C ILE A 41 13.36 -4.81 -8.04
N ARG A 42 14.40 -5.01 -7.21
CA ARG A 42 15.64 -5.70 -7.61
C ARG A 42 15.48 -7.20 -7.76
N TYR A 43 14.43 -7.79 -7.18
CA TYR A 43 14.18 -9.22 -7.20
C TYR A 43 12.91 -9.47 -7.99
N ASP A 44 12.90 -10.48 -8.85
CA ASP A 44 11.65 -10.88 -9.50
C ASP A 44 10.74 -11.61 -8.49
N PHE A 45 11.31 -12.37 -7.56
CA PHE A 45 10.58 -13.03 -6.50
C PHE A 45 11.30 -12.85 -5.17
N VAL A 46 10.62 -12.26 -4.19
CA VAL A 46 11.12 -12.09 -2.82
C VAL A 46 10.99 -13.39 -2.03
N ASN A 47 9.98 -14.21 -2.35
CA ASN A 47 9.77 -15.53 -1.77
C ASN A 47 9.04 -16.47 -2.75
N GLY A 48 8.97 -17.76 -2.40
CA GLY A 48 8.32 -18.78 -3.22
C GLY A 48 6.81 -18.53 -3.44
N ASP A 49 6.13 -17.91 -2.47
CA ASP A 49 4.70 -17.64 -2.59
C ASP A 49 4.37 -16.58 -3.66
N GLU A 50 5.27 -15.63 -3.91
CA GLU A 50 5.13 -14.71 -5.05
C GLU A 50 5.16 -15.46 -6.37
N GLY A 51 6.03 -16.47 -6.49
CA GLY A 51 6.10 -17.36 -7.65
C GLY A 51 4.79 -18.11 -7.88
N VAL A 52 4.20 -18.68 -6.82
CA VAL A 52 2.90 -19.38 -6.89
C VAL A 52 1.79 -18.43 -7.34
N ARG A 53 1.72 -17.22 -6.80
CA ARG A 53 0.71 -16.21 -7.17
C ARG A 53 0.90 -15.72 -8.60
N ALA A 54 2.13 -15.46 -9.02
CA ALA A 54 2.46 -15.04 -10.37
C ALA A 54 2.13 -16.12 -11.41
N LEU A 55 2.48 -17.38 -11.13
CA LEU A 55 2.11 -18.49 -11.99
C LEU A 55 0.59 -18.65 -12.08
N THR A 56 -0.10 -18.57 -10.95
CA THR A 56 -1.57 -18.64 -10.90
C THR A 56 -2.21 -17.55 -11.76
N ALA A 57 -1.77 -16.30 -11.59
CA ALA A 57 -2.23 -15.17 -12.39
C ALA A 57 -1.93 -15.34 -13.88
N ALA A 58 -0.74 -15.79 -14.25
CA ALA A 58 -0.37 -16.05 -15.64
C ALA A 58 -1.29 -17.10 -16.28
N ARG A 59 -1.58 -18.19 -15.57
CA ARG A 59 -2.47 -19.25 -16.04
C ARG A 59 -3.93 -18.79 -16.14
N MET A 60 -4.39 -17.95 -15.20
CA MET A 60 -5.72 -17.33 -15.29
C MET A 60 -5.86 -16.47 -16.55
N LEU A 61 -4.83 -15.69 -16.88
CA LEU A 61 -4.80 -14.88 -18.12
C LEU A 61 -4.71 -15.74 -19.39
N GLU A 62 -4.24 -16.98 -19.29
CA GLU A 62 -4.28 -17.99 -20.36
C GLU A 62 -5.63 -18.73 -20.45
N GLY A 63 -6.61 -18.36 -19.61
CA GLY A 63 -7.96 -18.94 -19.62
C GLY A 63 -8.19 -20.06 -18.60
N ALA A 64 -7.23 -20.35 -17.72
CA ALA A 64 -7.41 -21.34 -16.66
C ALA A 64 -8.39 -20.83 -15.59
N ARG A 65 -9.26 -21.70 -15.08
CA ARG A 65 -10.20 -21.36 -14.01
C ARG A 65 -9.54 -21.55 -12.65
N LEU A 66 -9.60 -20.50 -11.83
CA LEU A 66 -9.11 -20.53 -10.46
C LEU A 66 -9.91 -21.56 -9.64
N TYR A 67 -9.21 -22.33 -8.80
CA TYR A 67 -9.73 -23.44 -7.97
C TYR A 67 -10.18 -24.71 -8.71
N ALA A 68 -10.14 -24.73 -10.04
CA ALA A 68 -10.42 -25.94 -10.83
C ALA A 68 -9.18 -26.39 -11.60
N ASP A 69 -8.63 -25.50 -12.42
CA ASP A 69 -7.48 -25.79 -13.28
C ASP A 69 -6.16 -25.30 -12.62
N VAL A 70 -6.26 -24.31 -11.72
CA VAL A 70 -5.18 -23.86 -10.84
C VAL A 70 -5.67 -23.85 -9.40
N VAL A 71 -5.19 -24.81 -8.60
CA VAL A 71 -5.62 -25.00 -7.22
C VAL A 71 -4.76 -24.16 -6.27
N THR A 72 -5.40 -23.42 -5.38
CA THR A 72 -4.75 -22.71 -4.28
C THR A 72 -5.64 -22.79 -3.03
N ASP A 73 -5.00 -22.85 -1.86
CA ASP A 73 -5.64 -22.77 -0.55
C ASP A 73 -5.96 -21.32 -0.12
N LYS A 74 -5.50 -20.32 -0.91
CA LYS A 74 -5.65 -18.90 -0.58
C LYS A 74 -6.92 -18.30 -1.22
N PRO A 75 -7.53 -17.29 -0.58
CA PRO A 75 -8.55 -16.48 -1.21
C PRO A 75 -8.06 -15.83 -2.52
N PRO A 76 -8.98 -15.50 -3.46
CA PRO A 76 -8.60 -15.19 -4.83
C PRO A 76 -7.94 -13.82 -4.98
N GLY A 77 -8.10 -12.93 -4.00
CA GLY A 77 -7.71 -11.52 -4.09
C GLY A 77 -6.24 -11.32 -4.48
N ALA A 78 -5.32 -12.11 -3.94
CA ALA A 78 -3.90 -11.99 -4.28
C ALA A 78 -3.62 -12.41 -5.73
N SER A 79 -4.22 -13.51 -6.20
CA SER A 79 -4.08 -13.96 -7.59
C SER A 79 -4.73 -12.98 -8.57
N LEU A 80 -5.89 -12.43 -8.22
CA LEU A 80 -6.57 -11.40 -9.00
C LEU A 80 -5.77 -10.11 -9.07
N PHE A 81 -5.13 -9.71 -7.99
CA PHE A 81 -4.24 -8.55 -7.98
C PHE A 81 -3.08 -8.74 -8.97
N TYR A 82 -2.39 -9.88 -8.91
CA TYR A 82 -1.30 -10.20 -9.85
C TYR A 82 -1.81 -10.26 -11.30
N ALA A 83 -2.95 -10.91 -11.54
CA ALA A 83 -3.54 -11.01 -12.87
C ALA A 83 -3.91 -9.62 -13.43
N SER A 84 -4.46 -8.74 -12.60
CA SER A 84 -4.81 -7.36 -12.99
C SER A 84 -3.57 -6.57 -13.40
N VAL A 85 -2.49 -6.67 -12.62
CA VAL A 85 -1.22 -6.02 -12.96
C VAL A 85 -0.63 -6.61 -14.23
N PHE A 86 -0.64 -7.94 -14.37
CA PHE A 86 -0.11 -8.62 -15.55
C PHE A 86 -0.89 -8.32 -16.83
N ALA A 87 -2.21 -8.10 -16.74
CA ALA A 87 -3.03 -7.71 -17.87
C ALA A 87 -2.67 -6.33 -18.41
N VAL A 88 -2.25 -5.40 -17.55
CA VAL A 88 -1.94 -4.01 -17.92
C VAL A 88 -0.46 -3.83 -18.29
N PHE A 89 0.45 -4.44 -17.54
CA PHE A 89 1.89 -4.20 -17.64
C PHE A 89 2.69 -5.40 -18.17
N GLY A 90 2.02 -6.47 -18.59
CA GLY A 90 2.64 -7.74 -18.93
C GLY A 90 3.14 -8.50 -17.70
N ARG A 91 3.79 -9.66 -17.90
CA ARG A 91 4.30 -10.55 -16.83
C ARG A 91 5.53 -9.97 -16.12
N SER A 92 5.39 -8.80 -15.51
CA SER A 92 6.44 -8.02 -14.87
C SER A 92 6.27 -8.01 -13.37
N MET A 93 7.16 -8.71 -12.65
CA MET A 93 7.15 -8.69 -11.18
C MET A 93 7.54 -7.32 -10.61
N LYS A 94 8.36 -6.55 -11.33
CA LYS A 94 8.65 -5.15 -10.99
C LYS A 94 7.38 -4.30 -10.98
N ALA A 95 6.48 -4.51 -11.95
CA ALA A 95 5.18 -3.84 -11.98
C ALA A 95 4.29 -4.29 -10.81
N VAL A 96 4.32 -5.58 -10.44
CA VAL A 96 3.60 -6.10 -9.26
C VAL A 96 4.10 -5.45 -7.98
N HIS A 97 5.41 -5.35 -7.78
CA HIS A 97 5.98 -4.68 -6.60
C HIS A 97 5.63 -3.20 -6.57
N ALA A 98 5.73 -2.49 -7.69
CA ALA A 98 5.33 -1.09 -7.78
C ALA A 98 3.83 -0.90 -7.45
N ALA A 99 2.97 -1.73 -8.03
CA ALA A 99 1.53 -1.72 -7.75
C ALA A 99 1.25 -2.03 -6.27
N ALA A 100 1.98 -2.96 -5.65
CA ALA A 100 1.82 -3.30 -4.24
C ALA A 100 2.21 -2.14 -3.32
N ILE A 101 3.23 -1.35 -3.67
CA ILE A 101 3.63 -0.14 -2.93
C ILE A 101 2.49 0.89 -2.92
N VAL A 102 1.84 1.11 -4.08
CA VAL A 102 0.69 2.01 -4.21
C VAL A 102 -0.52 1.46 -3.46
N TRP A 103 -0.85 0.18 -3.65
CA TRP A 103 -1.98 -0.49 -3.00
C TRP A 103 -1.89 -0.42 -1.48
N ASN A 104 -0.70 -0.69 -0.92
CA ASN A 104 -0.46 -0.61 0.52
C ASN A 104 -0.68 0.81 1.05
N PHE A 105 -0.16 1.83 0.35
CA PHE A 105 -0.37 3.21 0.77
C PHE A 105 -1.83 3.62 0.69
N ALA A 106 -2.52 3.28 -0.40
CA ALA A 106 -3.95 3.53 -0.56
C ALA A 106 -4.76 2.86 0.56
N THR A 107 -4.44 1.61 0.90
CA THR A 107 -5.08 0.89 2.01
C THR A 107 -4.86 1.61 3.34
N SER A 108 -3.64 2.07 3.63
CA SER A 108 -3.36 2.83 4.86
C SER A 108 -4.15 4.14 4.93
N VAL A 109 -4.30 4.86 3.81
CA VAL A 109 -5.13 6.07 3.76
C VAL A 109 -6.59 5.74 4.04
N VAL A 110 -7.13 4.68 3.42
CA VAL A 110 -8.51 4.24 3.64
C VAL A 110 -8.75 3.82 5.09
N VAL A 111 -7.80 3.13 5.73
CA VAL A 111 -7.91 2.70 7.13
C VAL A 111 -7.80 3.88 8.10
N TYR A 112 -7.05 4.92 7.73
CA TYR A 112 -6.89 6.12 8.55
C TYR A 112 -8.15 7.00 8.58
N LEU A 113 -8.91 7.02 7.48
CA LEU A 113 -10.15 7.80 7.32
C LEU A 113 -11.36 7.10 7.97
#